data_AF-A0A2E5G0I0-F1
#
_entry.id   AF-A0A2E5G0I0-F1
#
_cell.length_a   1.000
_cell.length_b   1.000
_cell.length_c   1.000
_cell.angle_alpha   90.00
_cell.angle_beta   90.00
_cell.angle_gamma   90.00
#
_symmetry.space_group_name_H-M   'P 1'
#
loop_
_entity.id
_entity.type
_entity.pdbx_description
1 polymer ?
#
loop_
_entity_poly.entity_id
_entity_poly.type
_entity_poly.pdbx_seq_one_letter_code
_entity_poly.pdbx_strand_id
1 'polypeptide(L)'
;MKFNLINVKLSALLVALGGSCVMAAAPVATFVDNEPGIQYLFSGDPDTTESTDGVLDCARDAPRATTGGESGKMHNDFLLCDNWDFQPKDWGKASFLQGSFVLGDSPFSNDGGWSCEGNQGPGGNNPCVNSTVRAHVTAKHGSENIGMDTSKDWVFSFDFTMSIAAGDTFGNDKLLGATKVNDSGDLLAINGAGANGSFFVNGEPGHYYIESGSGDEAASYRNIPIPVQMNEGKVTVHYKADNHKMDLWFNDELVVADFESKSGDEPEDYAIARIQTGGGGISFENSIYDNVFIGVLGDGGAACGPQGPGASAPGDFNCDGIVDVADLGIVGANFNNNNDVTYIEGDANMDNVVDVADLGVVGANWSAAQSGALSHALQSSGLVGRVPEPATFALLAVGLGFLAGRRR
;
A
#
# COMPACT_ATOMS: atom_id res chain seq x y z
N MET A 1 -3.30 -25.97 -76.94
CA MET A 1 -2.60 -25.70 -75.67
C MET A 1 -3.50 -24.83 -74.81
N LYS A 2 -4.11 -25.40 -73.76
CA LYS A 2 -4.89 -24.66 -72.76
C LYS A 2 -4.05 -24.65 -71.48
N PHE A 3 -3.59 -23.48 -71.07
CA PHE A 3 -2.92 -23.28 -69.78
C PHE A 3 -3.99 -23.18 -68.69
N ASN A 4 -3.97 -24.13 -67.75
CA ASN A 4 -4.77 -24.06 -66.53
C ASN A 4 -4.06 -23.13 -65.54
N LEU A 5 -4.71 -22.04 -65.15
CA LEU A 5 -4.32 -21.22 -64.01
C LEU A 5 -4.54 -22.01 -62.71
N ILE A 6 -3.47 -22.20 -61.96
CA ILE A 6 -3.49 -22.73 -60.59
C ILE A 6 -3.93 -21.59 -59.68
N ASN A 7 -5.14 -21.72 -59.11
CA ASN A 7 -5.63 -20.90 -58.01
C ASN A 7 -4.84 -21.21 -56.74
N VAL A 8 -3.79 -20.43 -56.47
CA VAL A 8 -3.12 -20.43 -55.16
C VAL A 8 -3.98 -19.62 -54.19
N LYS A 9 -4.76 -20.32 -53.35
CA LYS A 9 -5.41 -19.71 -52.20
C LYS A 9 -4.33 -19.27 -51.21
N LEU A 10 -4.10 -17.96 -51.14
CA LEU A 10 -3.27 -17.32 -50.14
C LEU A 10 -4.04 -17.36 -48.80
N SER A 11 -3.87 -18.44 -48.05
CA SER A 11 -4.33 -18.52 -46.67
C SER A 11 -3.50 -17.54 -45.84
N ALA A 12 -4.11 -16.41 -45.46
CA ALA A 12 -3.53 -15.48 -44.50
C ALA A 12 -3.37 -16.20 -43.15
N LEU A 13 -2.15 -16.65 -42.87
CA LEU A 13 -1.75 -17.09 -41.55
C LEU A 13 -1.62 -15.84 -40.68
N LEU A 14 -2.69 -15.46 -40.01
CA LEU A 14 -2.68 -14.43 -38.98
C LEU A 14 -1.94 -15.02 -37.77
N VAL A 15 -0.62 -14.83 -37.73
CA VAL A 15 0.17 -15.11 -36.53
C VAL A 15 -0.19 -14.02 -35.54
N ALA A 16 -1.20 -14.30 -34.70
CA ALA A 16 -1.41 -13.55 -33.47
C ALA A 16 -0.20 -13.85 -32.58
N LEU A 17 0.84 -13.03 -32.71
CA LEU A 17 1.85 -12.88 -31.66
C LEU A 17 1.12 -12.27 -30.46
N GLY A 18 0.42 -13.11 -29.71
CA GLY A 18 -0.01 -12.79 -28.36
C GLY A 18 1.26 -12.67 -27.54
N GLY A 19 1.85 -11.48 -27.55
CA GLY A 19 2.81 -11.11 -26.52
C GLY A 19 2.04 -11.17 -25.22
N SER A 20 2.27 -12.21 -24.44
CA SER A 20 1.90 -12.19 -23.03
C SER A 20 2.65 -11.03 -22.43
N CYS A 21 1.97 -9.88 -22.25
CA CYS A 21 2.47 -8.85 -21.37
C CYS A 21 2.51 -9.51 -19.99
N VAL A 22 3.70 -9.90 -19.56
CA VAL A 22 3.95 -10.23 -18.16
C VAL A 22 3.71 -8.91 -17.43
N MET A 23 2.54 -8.78 -16.81
CA MET A 23 2.26 -7.69 -15.91
C MET A 23 3.16 -7.94 -14.70
N ALA A 24 4.28 -7.21 -14.61
CA ALA A 24 5.09 -7.26 -13.41
C ALA A 24 4.24 -6.67 -12.27
N ALA A 25 4.18 -7.36 -11.14
CA ALA A 25 3.57 -6.82 -9.93
C ALA A 25 4.44 -5.68 -9.38
N ALA A 26 3.88 -4.82 -8.51
CA ALA A 26 4.67 -3.83 -7.82
C ALA A 26 5.76 -4.53 -6.97
N PRO A 27 6.99 -3.98 -6.93
CA PRO A 27 8.05 -4.55 -6.11
C PRO A 27 7.71 -4.43 -4.62
N VAL A 28 8.20 -5.38 -3.82
CA VAL A 28 7.92 -5.47 -2.38
C VAL A 28 9.19 -5.16 -1.59
N ALA A 29 9.05 -4.33 -0.56
CA ALA A 29 10.14 -3.99 0.35
C ALA A 29 10.59 -5.21 1.15
N THR A 30 11.90 -5.36 1.31
CA THR A 30 12.52 -6.37 2.17
C THR A 30 13.31 -5.71 3.29
N PHE A 31 13.28 -6.32 4.47
CA PHE A 31 13.92 -5.78 5.66
C PHE A 31 15.16 -6.61 6.01
N VAL A 32 16.31 -5.95 6.00
CA VAL A 32 17.58 -6.56 6.35
C VAL A 32 18.13 -5.82 7.58
N ASP A 33 18.66 -6.56 8.55
CA ASP A 33 19.03 -6.00 9.87
C ASP A 33 20.01 -4.82 9.78
N ASN A 34 20.96 -4.86 8.83
CA ASN A 34 21.97 -3.82 8.64
C ASN A 34 21.57 -2.76 7.61
N GLU A 35 20.39 -2.87 7.01
CA GLU A 35 19.88 -1.91 6.03
C GLU A 35 18.92 -0.92 6.70
N PRO A 36 18.97 0.37 6.31
CA PRO A 36 18.00 1.35 6.74
C PRO A 36 16.60 0.95 6.22
N GLY A 37 15.58 1.14 7.05
CA GLY A 37 14.19 0.88 6.68
C GLY A 37 13.17 1.55 7.59
N ILE A 38 11.90 1.35 7.27
CA ILE A 38 10.73 1.72 8.06
C ILE A 38 9.73 0.57 7.99
N GLN A 39 9.27 0.07 9.13
CA GLN A 39 8.19 -0.90 9.19
C GLN A 39 7.14 -0.44 10.21
N TYR A 40 6.12 0.27 9.74
CA TYR A 40 4.93 0.53 10.54
C TYR A 40 3.86 -0.47 10.20
N LEU A 41 3.75 -1.44 11.10
CA LEU A 41 2.58 -2.28 11.23
C LEU A 41 1.81 -1.74 12.42
N PHE A 42 0.51 -1.52 12.22
CA PHE A 42 -0.33 -1.22 13.35
C PHE A 42 -0.55 -2.50 14.14
N SER A 43 -0.63 -2.35 15.45
CA SER A 43 -1.08 -3.41 16.35
C SER A 43 -2.11 -2.79 17.26
N GLY A 44 -3.38 -2.97 16.91
CA GLY A 44 -4.50 -2.43 17.68
C GLY A 44 -5.83 -2.89 17.12
N ASP A 45 -6.79 -3.17 17.98
CA ASP A 45 -8.16 -3.49 17.54
C ASP A 45 -8.99 -2.22 17.66
N PRO A 46 -9.34 -1.49 16.59
CA PRO A 46 -10.11 -0.24 16.72
C PRO A 46 -11.43 -0.39 17.51
N ASP A 47 -11.96 -1.61 17.63
CA ASP A 47 -13.14 -1.97 18.40
C ASP A 47 -12.84 -2.45 19.84
N THR A 48 -11.60 -2.34 20.33
CA THR A 48 -11.29 -2.82 21.68
C THR A 48 -12.13 -2.12 22.73
N THR A 49 -12.42 -2.91 23.75
CA THR A 49 -13.01 -2.42 25.01
C THR A 49 -12.06 -2.61 26.19
N GLU A 50 -10.78 -2.89 25.91
CA GLU A 50 -9.75 -3.02 26.94
C GLU A 50 -9.72 -1.77 27.83
N SER A 51 -9.80 -2.03 29.13
CA SER A 51 -9.83 -1.01 30.17
C SER A 51 -8.99 -1.45 31.37
N THR A 52 -8.21 -0.53 31.94
CA THR A 52 -7.56 -0.72 33.23
C THR A 52 -8.38 0.01 34.28
N ASP A 53 -8.75 -0.68 35.36
CA ASP A 53 -9.55 -0.11 36.46
C ASP A 53 -10.88 0.57 36.01
N GLY A 54 -11.46 0.10 34.90
CA GLY A 54 -12.71 0.63 34.34
C GLY A 54 -12.56 1.92 33.53
N VAL A 55 -11.34 2.36 33.25
CA VAL A 55 -11.04 3.42 32.28
C VAL A 55 -10.68 2.77 30.96
N LEU A 56 -11.38 3.13 29.89
CA LEU A 56 -11.12 2.66 28.53
C LEU A 56 -9.79 3.22 28.03
N ASP A 57 -8.71 2.54 28.40
CA ASP A 57 -7.34 3.02 28.22
C ASP A 57 -6.79 2.76 26.82
N CYS A 58 -7.34 1.77 26.13
CA CYS A 58 -6.99 1.38 24.77
C CYS A 58 -8.11 1.67 23.76
N ALA A 59 -9.26 2.19 24.18
CA ALA A 59 -10.32 2.52 23.23
C ALA A 59 -9.87 3.62 22.24
N ARG A 60 -10.54 3.68 21.10
CA ARG A 60 -10.31 4.69 20.06
C ARG A 60 -10.22 6.13 20.58
N ASP A 61 -11.03 6.46 21.57
CA ASP A 61 -11.15 7.77 22.23
C ASP A 61 -10.36 7.90 23.54
N ALA A 62 -9.50 6.93 23.85
CA ALA A 62 -8.69 6.95 25.06
C ALA A 62 -7.75 8.18 25.11
N PRO A 63 -7.37 8.65 26.31
CA PRO A 63 -6.48 9.80 26.47
C PRO A 63 -5.14 9.63 25.74
N ARG A 64 -4.73 10.67 25.01
CA ARG A 64 -3.51 10.68 24.19
C ARG A 64 -2.47 11.65 24.70
N ALA A 65 -1.20 11.31 24.48
CA ALA A 65 -0.08 12.16 24.85
C ALA A 65 -0.05 13.45 24.02
N THR A 66 0.12 14.56 24.71
CA THR A 66 0.22 15.89 24.09
C THR A 66 1.62 16.11 23.49
N THR A 67 1.77 17.15 22.69
CA THR A 67 3.09 17.53 22.15
C THR A 67 4.01 17.94 23.31
N GLY A 68 5.06 17.15 23.57
CA GLY A 68 5.94 17.34 24.72
C GLY A 68 6.13 16.11 25.60
N GLY A 69 5.45 15.01 25.28
CA GLY A 69 5.74 13.67 25.80
C GLY A 69 5.49 13.54 27.29
N GLU A 70 4.22 13.38 27.66
CA GLU A 70 3.88 12.86 28.98
C GLU A 70 4.37 11.40 29.06
N SER A 71 5.05 11.05 30.15
CA SER A 71 5.50 9.67 30.41
C SER A 71 6.44 9.05 29.36
N GLY A 72 7.12 9.86 28.53
CA GLY A 72 8.04 9.35 27.50
C GLY A 72 7.35 8.81 26.23
N LYS A 73 6.04 8.98 26.11
CA LYS A 73 5.24 8.63 24.93
C LYS A 73 5.35 9.72 23.85
N MET A 74 5.18 9.35 22.59
CA MET A 74 5.15 10.31 21.47
C MET A 74 3.78 11.00 21.40
N HIS A 75 3.70 12.13 20.70
CA HIS A 75 2.42 12.79 20.48
C HIS A 75 1.40 11.83 19.83
N ASN A 76 0.16 11.82 20.31
CA ASN A 76 -0.94 10.91 19.91
C ASN A 76 -0.83 9.44 20.35
N ASP A 77 0.26 9.02 21.00
CA ASP A 77 0.31 7.71 21.66
C ASP A 77 -0.74 7.65 22.79
N PHE A 78 -1.25 6.45 23.04
CA PHE A 78 -2.13 6.20 24.18
C PHE A 78 -1.34 6.38 25.49
N LEU A 79 -1.90 7.17 26.41
CA LEU A 79 -1.25 7.47 27.69
C LEU A 79 -1.22 6.26 28.63
N LEU A 80 -2.23 5.40 28.53
CA LEU A 80 -2.49 4.31 29.48
C LEU A 80 -2.47 2.93 28.83
N CYS A 81 -2.50 2.84 27.49
CA CYS A 81 -2.34 1.59 26.77
C CYS A 81 -0.86 1.40 26.39
N ASP A 82 -0.26 0.33 26.90
CA ASP A 82 1.10 -0.09 26.51
C ASP A 82 1.09 -1.24 25.50
N ASN A 83 -0.03 -1.95 25.36
CA ASN A 83 -0.16 -3.05 24.42
C ASN A 83 -0.22 -2.57 22.97
N TRP A 84 -0.65 -1.33 22.77
CA TRP A 84 -0.79 -0.72 21.45
C TRP A 84 0.10 0.48 21.38
N ASP A 85 0.86 0.54 20.31
CA ASP A 85 1.65 1.68 20.00
C ASP A 85 1.55 2.00 18.51
N PHE A 86 1.80 3.27 18.20
CA PHE A 86 1.97 3.74 16.84
C PHE A 86 3.45 3.72 16.46
N GLN A 87 4.23 2.83 17.08
CA GLN A 87 5.66 2.80 16.91
C GLN A 87 6.01 1.86 15.75
N PRO A 88 7.12 2.15 15.06
CA PRO A 88 7.63 1.21 14.08
C PRO A 88 8.08 -0.09 14.75
N LYS A 89 7.83 -1.21 14.08
CA LYS A 89 8.31 -2.53 14.48
C LYS A 89 9.73 -2.72 13.95
N ASP A 90 10.71 -2.76 14.84
CA ASP A 90 12.13 -3.09 14.56
C ASP A 90 12.90 -2.10 13.63
N TRP A 91 12.27 -1.48 12.64
CA TRP A 91 12.83 -0.52 11.67
C TRP A 91 12.07 0.79 11.61
N GLY A 92 12.79 1.89 11.69
CA GLY A 92 12.26 3.24 11.64
C GLY A 92 12.09 3.85 13.02
N LYS A 93 11.72 5.14 13.04
CA LYS A 93 11.31 5.83 14.27
C LYS A 93 10.27 6.91 13.95
N ALA A 94 9.22 6.98 14.77
CA ALA A 94 8.23 8.05 14.64
C ALA A 94 8.89 9.35 15.12
N SER A 95 8.84 10.41 14.33
CA SER A 95 9.39 11.71 14.74
C SER A 95 8.32 12.73 15.07
N PHE A 96 7.21 12.71 14.34
CA PHE A 96 6.21 13.75 14.48
C PHE A 96 4.87 13.30 13.92
N LEU A 97 3.89 13.22 14.82
CA LEU A 97 2.48 13.20 14.45
C LEU A 97 1.97 14.63 14.63
N GLN A 98 1.17 15.13 13.70
CA GLN A 98 0.41 16.37 13.84
C GLN A 98 -1.01 16.14 13.34
N GLY A 99 -1.98 16.81 13.95
CA GLY A 99 -3.39 16.52 13.74
C GLY A 99 -3.91 15.54 14.79
N SER A 100 -5.23 15.43 14.88
CA SER A 100 -5.89 14.59 15.88
C SER A 100 -6.07 13.17 15.35
N PHE A 101 -4.97 12.51 14.98
CA PHE A 101 -5.02 11.12 14.54
C PHE A 101 -5.55 10.22 15.67
N VAL A 102 -6.41 9.29 15.28
CA VAL A 102 -6.94 8.21 16.10
C VAL A 102 -6.61 6.88 15.46
N LEU A 103 -6.74 5.80 16.22
CA LEU A 103 -6.82 4.47 15.63
C LEU A 103 -8.18 4.37 14.92
N GLY A 104 -8.20 4.11 13.63
CA GLY A 104 -9.44 3.90 12.87
C GLY A 104 -9.47 2.55 12.18
N ASP A 105 -10.65 2.18 11.71
CA ASP A 105 -10.89 0.95 10.98
C ASP A 105 -10.20 1.01 9.62
N SER A 106 -9.12 0.24 9.45
CA SER A 106 -8.45 0.11 8.16
C SER A 106 -9.20 -0.91 7.30
N PRO A 107 -9.47 -0.62 6.02
CA PRO A 107 -9.96 -1.63 5.09
C PRO A 107 -8.85 -2.60 4.62
N PHE A 108 -7.59 -2.33 4.99
CA PHE A 108 -6.40 -3.05 4.52
C PHE A 108 -5.85 -4.05 5.53
N SER A 109 -6.16 -3.87 6.81
CA SER A 109 -5.70 -4.74 7.89
C SER A 109 -6.76 -4.86 8.98
N ASN A 110 -6.63 -5.87 9.83
CA ASN A 110 -7.49 -6.01 11.02
C ASN A 110 -6.96 -5.17 12.20
N ASP A 111 -5.76 -4.61 12.09
CA ASP A 111 -5.06 -3.95 13.18
C ASP A 111 -5.27 -2.41 13.16
N GLY A 112 -6.17 -1.93 12.31
CA GLY A 112 -6.49 -0.53 12.13
C GLY A 112 -5.41 0.29 11.43
N GLY A 113 -5.58 1.60 11.42
CA GLY A 113 -4.60 2.54 10.83
C GLY A 113 -4.65 3.92 11.46
N TRP A 114 -3.73 4.81 11.05
CA TRP A 114 -3.77 6.22 11.44
C TRP A 114 -4.92 6.90 10.73
N SER A 115 -6.06 6.98 11.41
CA SER A 115 -7.23 7.67 10.90
C SER A 115 -7.27 9.09 11.43
N CYS A 116 -7.45 10.06 10.55
CA CYS A 116 -7.93 11.36 10.96
C CYS A 116 -9.33 11.56 10.39
N GLU A 117 -10.32 11.52 11.29
CA GLU A 117 -11.74 11.65 10.99
C GLU A 117 -12.32 12.90 11.65
N GLY A 118 -13.49 13.33 11.14
CA GLY A 118 -14.28 14.38 11.76
C GLY A 118 -14.10 15.75 11.13
N ASN A 119 -13.61 15.79 9.89
CA ASN A 119 -13.61 17.02 9.14
C ASN A 119 -15.03 17.43 8.74
N GLN A 120 -15.42 18.64 9.15
CA GLN A 120 -16.73 19.23 8.86
C GLN A 120 -16.73 20.14 7.62
N GLY A 121 -15.60 20.23 6.90
CA GLY A 121 -15.43 21.08 5.73
C GLY A 121 -15.16 22.57 6.07
N PRO A 122 -15.22 23.46 5.07
CA PRO A 122 -14.87 24.87 5.24
C PRO A 122 -15.71 25.59 6.31
N GLY A 123 -15.04 26.17 7.31
CA GLY A 123 -15.67 26.92 8.40
C GLY A 123 -16.10 26.09 9.62
N GLY A 124 -15.97 24.76 9.55
CA GLY A 124 -16.13 23.86 10.69
C GLY A 124 -14.84 23.72 11.52
N ASN A 125 -14.94 23.10 12.70
CA ASN A 125 -13.76 22.66 13.43
C ASN A 125 -13.17 21.45 12.69
N ASN A 126 -11.93 21.57 12.20
CA ASN A 126 -11.24 20.47 11.56
C ASN A 126 -10.14 19.97 12.51
N PRO A 127 -10.37 18.88 13.27
CA PRO A 127 -9.35 18.32 14.14
C PRO A 127 -8.16 17.72 13.36
N CYS A 128 -8.36 17.53 12.05
CA CYS A 128 -7.41 17.01 11.08
C CYS A 128 -6.64 18.09 10.31
N VAL A 129 -6.68 19.36 10.74
CA VAL A 129 -5.83 20.39 10.15
C VAL A 129 -4.37 19.98 10.28
N ASN A 130 -3.70 19.89 9.13
CA ASN A 130 -2.30 19.51 9.01
C ASN A 130 -2.00 18.11 9.54
N SER A 131 -2.91 17.16 9.30
CA SER A 131 -2.73 15.74 9.61
C SER A 131 -1.49 15.19 8.91
N THR A 132 -0.42 15.06 9.68
CA THR A 132 0.90 14.69 9.20
C THR A 132 1.45 13.56 10.05
N VAL A 133 1.84 12.45 9.41
CA VAL A 133 2.65 11.40 10.04
C VAL A 133 4.06 11.48 9.47
N ARG A 134 5.06 11.65 10.34
CA ARG A 134 6.48 11.62 9.94
C ARG A 134 7.23 10.50 10.61
N ALA A 135 8.06 9.86 9.81
CA ALA A 135 8.95 8.82 10.28
C ALA A 135 10.34 8.97 9.67
N HIS A 136 11.34 8.60 10.46
CA HIS A 136 12.71 8.47 10.00
C HIS A 136 13.02 7.02 9.69
N VAL A 137 13.87 6.85 8.69
CA VAL A 137 14.49 5.58 8.35
C VAL A 137 15.58 5.28 9.37
N THR A 138 15.63 4.03 9.85
CA THR A 138 16.71 3.54 10.73
C THR A 138 17.12 2.14 10.29
N ALA A 139 18.38 1.75 10.54
CA ALA A 139 18.71 0.33 10.59
C ALA A 139 17.99 -0.34 11.76
N LYS A 140 17.94 -1.68 11.78
CA LYS A 140 17.28 -2.40 12.87
C LYS A 140 17.94 -2.08 14.21
N HIS A 141 17.18 -1.50 15.14
CA HIS A 141 17.69 -0.99 16.42
C HIS A 141 18.91 -0.04 16.30
N GLY A 142 19.10 0.56 15.12
CA GLY A 142 20.26 1.39 14.79
C GLY A 142 20.06 2.87 15.13
N SER A 143 21.04 3.69 14.71
CA SER A 143 20.93 5.15 14.83
C SER A 143 19.90 5.72 13.85
N GLU A 144 19.32 6.85 14.22
CA GLU A 144 18.32 7.56 13.44
C GLU A 144 18.90 8.28 12.21
N ASN A 145 18.04 8.55 11.24
CA ASN A 145 18.29 9.45 10.12
C ASN A 145 19.44 8.99 9.21
N ILE A 146 19.53 7.68 9.00
CA ILE A 146 20.38 7.09 7.98
C ILE A 146 19.56 7.05 6.69
N GLY A 147 20.11 7.57 5.58
CA GLY A 147 19.44 7.50 4.30
C GLY A 147 19.50 6.09 3.72
N MET A 148 18.50 5.72 2.91
CA MET A 148 18.55 4.50 2.11
C MET A 148 19.85 4.43 1.29
N ASP A 149 20.42 3.22 1.17
CA ASP A 149 21.60 2.98 0.33
C ASP A 149 21.23 3.11 -1.15
N THR A 150 21.78 4.12 -1.82
CA THR A 150 21.42 4.45 -3.21
C THR A 150 22.15 3.57 -4.23
N SER A 151 23.06 2.71 -3.77
CA SER A 151 23.63 1.62 -4.59
C SER A 151 22.71 0.41 -4.70
N LYS A 152 21.58 0.41 -4.00
CA LYS A 152 20.57 -0.65 -3.99
C LYS A 152 19.21 -0.10 -4.38
N ASP A 153 18.41 -0.96 -4.98
CA ASP A 153 17.00 -0.67 -5.17
C ASP A 153 16.32 -0.58 -3.81
N TRP A 154 15.41 0.37 -3.65
CA TRP A 154 14.57 0.45 -2.48
C TRP A 154 13.11 0.64 -2.87
N VAL A 155 12.24 0.20 -1.98
CA VAL A 155 10.79 0.24 -2.15
C VAL A 155 10.21 0.95 -0.95
N PHE A 156 9.36 1.94 -1.22
CA PHE A 156 8.49 2.57 -0.26
C PHE A 156 7.04 2.23 -0.61
N SER A 157 6.25 1.73 0.32
CA SER A 157 4.82 1.51 0.11
C SER A 157 3.98 1.88 1.31
N PHE A 158 2.73 2.24 1.08
CA PHE A 158 1.74 2.40 2.12
C PHE A 158 0.33 2.20 1.56
N ASP A 159 -0.56 1.75 2.42
CA ASP A 159 -1.99 1.70 2.14
C ASP A 159 -2.66 2.97 2.66
N PHE A 160 -3.67 3.45 1.95
CA PHE A 160 -4.39 4.64 2.38
C PHE A 160 -5.83 4.68 1.91
N THR A 161 -6.66 5.38 2.69
CA THR A 161 -7.98 5.85 2.27
C THR A 161 -8.01 7.36 2.41
N MET A 162 -8.65 8.02 1.46
CA MET A 162 -8.78 9.47 1.40
C MET A 162 -10.21 9.81 1.01
N SER A 163 -10.89 10.57 1.86
CA SER A 163 -12.22 11.09 1.55
C SER A 163 -12.27 12.60 1.79
N ILE A 164 -13.00 13.28 0.92
CA ILE A 164 -13.12 14.73 0.94
C ILE A 164 -14.54 15.06 1.36
N ALA A 165 -14.68 15.87 2.41
CA ALA A 165 -15.99 16.26 2.92
C ALA A 165 -16.80 16.99 1.84
N ALA A 166 -18.11 16.78 1.81
CA ALA A 166 -18.98 17.45 0.84
C ALA A 166 -18.87 18.97 0.97
N GLY A 167 -18.56 19.65 -0.14
CA GLY A 167 -18.38 21.10 -0.18
C GLY A 167 -16.96 21.58 0.14
N ASP A 168 -16.02 20.66 0.46
CA ASP A 168 -14.62 21.00 0.44
C ASP A 168 -14.09 21.12 -1.01
N THR A 169 -13.43 22.24 -1.27
CA THR A 169 -12.85 22.58 -2.56
C THR A 169 -11.33 22.70 -2.51
N PHE A 170 -10.73 22.57 -1.32
CA PHE A 170 -9.29 22.65 -1.12
C PHE A 170 -8.64 21.31 -1.41
N GLY A 171 -9.30 20.20 -1.06
CA GLY A 171 -8.78 18.85 -1.27
C GLY A 171 -7.50 18.58 -0.48
N ASN A 172 -6.80 17.52 -0.85
CA ASN A 172 -5.55 17.12 -0.23
C ASN A 172 -4.38 17.91 -0.85
N ASP A 173 -3.60 18.62 -0.03
CA ASP A 173 -2.39 19.32 -0.47
C ASP A 173 -1.27 18.34 -0.83
N LYS A 174 -0.99 17.37 0.06
CA LYS A 174 0.09 16.40 -0.07
C LYS A 174 -0.34 15.02 0.44
N LEU A 175 -0.34 14.04 -0.44
CA LEU A 175 -0.52 12.65 -0.07
C LEU A 175 0.75 12.09 0.60
N LEU A 176 1.90 12.40 0.00
CA LEU A 176 3.20 11.88 0.39
C LEU A 176 4.29 12.94 0.17
N GLY A 177 5.23 13.04 1.10
CA GLY A 177 6.54 13.64 0.90
C GLY A 177 7.64 12.71 1.39
N ALA A 178 8.76 12.64 0.68
CA ALA A 178 9.98 12.01 1.14
C ALA A 178 11.11 13.04 1.14
N THR A 179 12.02 12.97 2.11
CA THR A 179 13.13 13.92 2.32
C THR A 179 14.44 13.17 2.53
N LYS A 180 15.55 13.76 2.08
CA LYS A 180 16.91 13.17 2.17
C LYS A 180 17.62 13.55 3.48
N VAL A 181 18.69 12.84 3.84
CA VAL A 181 19.41 12.92 5.15
C VAL A 181 19.81 14.34 5.59
N ASN A 182 20.09 15.24 4.65
CA ASN A 182 20.76 16.53 4.90
C ASN A 182 19.87 17.78 4.64
N ASP A 183 18.53 17.65 4.61
CA ASP A 183 17.46 18.69 4.54
C ASP A 183 17.85 20.06 3.95
N SER A 184 17.35 20.40 2.75
CA SER A 184 16.21 21.34 2.68
C SER A 184 15.19 21.07 1.56
N GLY A 185 15.23 19.91 0.92
CA GLY A 185 14.38 19.58 -0.23
C GLY A 185 13.61 18.28 -0.05
N ASP A 186 12.37 18.27 -0.54
CA ASP A 186 11.67 17.03 -0.82
C ASP A 186 12.42 16.27 -1.93
N LEU A 187 12.71 14.99 -1.72
CA LEU A 187 13.17 14.03 -2.73
C LEU A 187 12.02 13.62 -3.65
N LEU A 188 10.84 13.43 -3.07
CA LEU A 188 9.61 13.10 -3.75
C LEU A 188 8.47 13.84 -3.06
N ALA A 189 7.54 14.39 -3.85
CA ALA A 189 6.25 14.83 -3.34
C ALA A 189 5.14 14.35 -4.28
N ILE A 190 4.13 13.70 -3.72
CA ILE A 190 2.87 13.39 -4.40
C ILE A 190 1.84 14.35 -3.83
N ASN A 191 1.50 15.35 -4.63
CA ASN A 191 0.65 16.46 -4.23
C ASN A 191 -0.71 16.34 -4.89
N GLY A 192 -1.76 16.74 -4.18
CA GLY A 192 -3.11 16.81 -4.72
C GLY A 192 -3.42 18.21 -5.21
N ALA A 193 -4.48 18.81 -4.68
CA ALA A 193 -4.84 20.20 -4.98
C ALA A 193 -4.00 21.14 -4.11
N GLY A 194 -3.06 21.86 -4.73
CA GLY A 194 -2.03 22.60 -4.00
C GLY A 194 -2.50 23.83 -3.21
N ALA A 195 -1.62 24.29 -2.32
CA ALA A 195 -1.77 25.45 -1.42
C ALA A 195 -2.18 26.81 -2.06
N ASN A 196 -2.20 26.94 -3.38
CA ASN A 196 -2.54 28.18 -4.09
C ASN A 196 -4.03 28.33 -4.45
N GLY A 197 -4.91 27.49 -3.88
CA GLY A 197 -6.35 27.72 -3.90
C GLY A 197 -7.04 27.45 -5.24
N SER A 198 -6.46 26.62 -6.11
CA SER A 198 -7.20 26.07 -7.25
C SER A 198 -7.41 24.58 -7.07
N PHE A 199 -8.69 24.25 -6.86
CA PHE A 199 -9.45 23.06 -7.25
C PHE A 199 -8.60 21.94 -7.83
N PHE A 200 -8.73 20.76 -7.23
CA PHE A 200 -8.57 19.42 -7.80
C PHE A 200 -7.79 19.35 -9.12
N VAL A 201 -6.79 18.48 -9.24
CA VAL A 201 -6.13 18.27 -10.55
C VAL A 201 -7.23 17.96 -11.60
N ASN A 202 -7.42 18.88 -12.56
CA ASN A 202 -8.51 18.89 -13.56
C ASN A 202 -9.96 19.08 -13.05
N GLY A 203 -10.18 19.51 -11.82
CA GLY A 203 -11.51 19.71 -11.22
C GLY A 203 -12.09 18.45 -10.56
N GLU A 204 -11.35 17.34 -10.52
CA GLU A 204 -11.81 16.06 -9.99
C GLU A 204 -11.06 15.61 -8.71
N PRO A 205 -11.78 15.25 -7.63
CA PRO A 205 -11.16 14.77 -6.38
C PRO A 205 -10.34 13.51 -6.60
N GLY A 206 -9.32 13.29 -5.76
CA GLY A 206 -8.49 12.08 -5.82
C GLY A 206 -7.48 12.04 -6.96
N HIS A 207 -7.29 13.13 -7.72
CA HIS A 207 -6.20 13.23 -8.68
C HIS A 207 -4.99 13.92 -8.06
N TYR A 208 -3.82 13.40 -8.38
CA TYR A 208 -2.54 13.83 -7.84
C TYR A 208 -1.52 14.04 -8.95
N TYR A 209 -0.42 14.70 -8.62
CA TYR A 209 0.75 14.81 -9.47
C TYR A 209 2.02 14.54 -8.66
N ILE A 210 3.05 14.08 -9.35
CA ILE A 210 4.40 13.93 -8.81
C ILE A 210 5.18 15.20 -9.12
N GLU A 211 5.83 15.77 -8.12
CA GLU A 211 6.88 16.77 -8.35
C GLU A 211 8.21 16.07 -8.60
N SER A 212 8.78 16.30 -9.78
CA SER A 212 10.01 15.67 -10.26
C SER A 212 10.95 16.68 -10.92
N GLY A 213 12.26 16.43 -10.86
CA GLY A 213 13.31 17.24 -11.50
C GLY A 213 14.08 18.14 -10.52
N SER A 214 15.35 18.40 -10.83
CA SER A 214 16.31 19.13 -10.00
C SER A 214 16.01 20.63 -9.94
N GLY A 215 15.45 21.11 -8.84
CA GLY A 215 15.00 22.51 -8.63
C GLY A 215 16.01 23.67 -8.76
N ASP A 216 17.24 23.42 -9.22
CA ASP A 216 18.32 24.42 -9.31
C ASP A 216 18.04 25.55 -10.32
N GLU A 217 17.13 25.31 -11.27
CA GLU A 217 16.53 26.38 -12.06
C GLU A 217 15.02 26.37 -11.84
N ALA A 218 14.41 27.51 -11.50
CA ALA A 218 12.96 27.67 -11.28
C ALA A 218 12.08 27.24 -12.48
N ALA A 219 12.68 26.81 -13.60
CA ALA A 219 12.03 26.28 -14.80
C ALA A 219 12.10 24.75 -14.95
N SER A 220 12.69 24.02 -13.99
CA SER A 220 12.99 22.58 -14.12
C SER A 220 12.00 21.64 -13.44
N TYR A 221 11.21 22.12 -12.46
CA TYR A 221 10.19 21.30 -11.81
C TYR A 221 9.14 20.87 -12.82
N ARG A 222 8.92 19.55 -12.91
CA ARG A 222 7.85 18.95 -13.69
C ARG A 222 6.81 18.40 -12.74
N ASN A 223 5.58 18.86 -12.91
CA ASN A 223 4.42 18.23 -12.32
C ASN A 223 3.95 17.14 -13.29
N ILE A 224 4.18 15.89 -12.94
CA ILE A 224 3.78 14.73 -13.74
C ILE A 224 2.39 14.29 -13.24
N PRO A 225 1.31 14.48 -14.02
CA PRO A 225 -0.02 14.05 -13.60
C PRO A 225 -0.06 12.53 -13.45
N ILE A 226 -0.66 12.05 -12.36
CA ILE A 226 -0.93 10.62 -12.18
C ILE A 226 -2.23 10.31 -12.95
N PRO A 227 -2.22 9.35 -13.90
CA PRO A 227 -3.33 9.17 -14.84
C PRO A 227 -4.57 8.50 -14.21
N VAL A 228 -4.49 8.09 -12.96
CA VAL A 228 -5.55 7.39 -12.23
C VAL A 228 -6.01 8.20 -11.01
N GLN A 229 -7.26 8.00 -10.62
CA GLN A 229 -7.81 8.55 -9.38
C GLN A 229 -7.40 7.65 -8.21
N MET A 230 -6.83 8.23 -7.16
CA MET A 230 -6.31 7.54 -5.98
C MET A 230 -7.04 7.97 -4.71
N ASN A 231 -8.29 7.52 -4.53
CA ASN A 231 -9.03 7.77 -3.28
C ASN A 231 -8.73 6.72 -2.22
N GLU A 232 -8.40 5.51 -2.62
CA GLU A 232 -8.17 4.38 -1.73
C GLU A 232 -7.29 3.36 -2.44
N GLY A 233 -6.34 2.75 -1.72
CA GLY A 233 -5.55 1.65 -2.23
C GLY A 233 -4.11 1.68 -1.72
N LYS A 234 -3.24 0.99 -2.44
CA LYS A 234 -1.82 0.90 -2.14
C LYS A 234 -1.00 1.74 -3.09
N VAL A 235 -0.15 2.60 -2.55
CA VAL A 235 0.89 3.32 -3.31
C VAL A 235 2.22 2.63 -3.07
N THR A 236 2.95 2.36 -4.15
CA THR A 236 4.32 1.86 -4.09
C THR A 236 5.24 2.72 -4.95
N VAL A 237 6.34 3.19 -4.38
CA VAL A 237 7.43 3.88 -5.05
C VAL A 237 8.64 2.97 -5.06
N HIS A 238 9.19 2.72 -6.24
CA HIS A 238 10.38 1.90 -6.43
C HIS A 238 11.50 2.76 -6.98
N TYR A 239 12.61 2.84 -6.26
CA TYR A 239 13.85 3.39 -6.77
C TYR A 239 14.74 2.31 -7.38
N LYS A 240 15.29 2.62 -8.54
CA LYS A 240 16.18 1.75 -9.32
C LYS A 240 17.60 2.29 -9.26
N ALA A 241 18.49 1.58 -8.58
CA ALA A 241 19.89 1.96 -8.45
C ALA A 241 20.63 1.98 -9.79
N ASP A 242 20.24 1.11 -10.73
CA ASP A 242 20.91 0.97 -12.03
C ASP A 242 20.82 2.22 -12.91
N ASN A 243 19.76 3.02 -12.76
CA ASN A 243 19.51 4.20 -13.60
C ASN A 243 19.14 5.47 -12.84
N HIS A 244 19.13 5.42 -11.51
CA HIS A 244 18.73 6.52 -10.62
C HIS A 244 17.39 7.14 -11.04
N LYS A 245 16.38 6.29 -11.25
CA LYS A 245 14.99 6.71 -11.50
C LYS A 245 14.04 6.03 -10.52
N MET A 246 12.83 6.56 -10.45
CA MET A 246 11.75 5.99 -9.67
C MET A 246 10.56 5.59 -10.54
N ASP A 247 9.86 4.54 -10.11
CA ASP A 247 8.57 4.12 -10.64
C ASP A 247 7.50 4.31 -9.55
N LEU A 248 6.31 4.73 -9.96
CA LEU A 248 5.13 4.84 -9.12
C LEU A 248 4.12 3.80 -9.57
N TRP A 249 3.70 3.00 -8.61
CA TRP A 249 2.68 1.98 -8.75
C TRP A 249 1.48 2.32 -7.88
N PHE A 250 0.29 1.97 -8.36
CA PHE A 250 -0.96 2.06 -7.61
C PHE A 250 -1.75 0.78 -7.79
N ASN A 251 -2.08 0.09 -6.69
CA ASN A 251 -2.75 -1.22 -6.71
C ASN A 251 -2.10 -2.22 -7.69
N ASP A 252 -0.78 -2.35 -7.60
CA ASP A 252 0.06 -3.22 -8.44
C ASP A 252 0.08 -2.88 -9.95
N GLU A 253 -0.46 -1.72 -10.34
CA GLU A 253 -0.36 -1.20 -11.70
C GLU A 253 0.70 -0.07 -11.77
N LEU A 254 1.63 -0.18 -12.71
CA LEU A 254 2.63 0.87 -12.97
C LEU A 254 1.94 2.08 -13.60
N VAL A 255 1.83 3.17 -12.84
CA VAL A 255 1.10 4.38 -13.27
C VAL A 255 2.02 5.49 -13.77
N VAL A 256 3.24 5.58 -13.25
CA VAL A 256 4.27 6.50 -13.75
C VAL A 256 5.62 5.80 -13.71
N ALA A 257 6.30 5.71 -14.84
CA ALA A 257 7.60 5.07 -14.95
C ALA A 257 8.74 6.09 -15.08
N ASP A 258 9.91 5.72 -14.61
CA ASP A 258 11.20 6.38 -14.86
C ASP A 258 11.24 7.89 -14.57
N PHE A 259 10.59 8.34 -13.49
CA PHE A 259 10.64 9.75 -13.09
C PHE A 259 11.85 10.06 -12.20
N GLU A 260 12.29 11.31 -12.21
CA GLU A 260 13.45 11.80 -11.46
C GLU A 260 13.07 12.25 -10.05
N SER A 261 14.02 12.22 -9.12
CA SER A 261 13.89 12.90 -7.83
C SER A 261 13.70 14.41 -8.03
N LYS A 262 12.94 15.02 -7.14
CA LYS A 262 12.80 16.49 -7.02
C LYS A 262 14.09 17.16 -6.53
N SER A 263 14.97 16.38 -5.91
CA SER A 263 16.22 16.87 -5.34
C SER A 263 17.39 16.88 -6.32
N GLY A 264 17.31 16.20 -7.46
CA GLY A 264 18.43 16.02 -8.38
C GLY A 264 18.40 14.69 -9.13
N ASP A 265 19.37 14.48 -10.02
CA ASP A 265 19.61 13.21 -10.72
C ASP A 265 20.86 12.46 -10.23
N GLU A 266 21.60 13.02 -9.27
CA GLU A 266 22.77 12.37 -8.69
C GLU A 266 22.35 11.27 -7.69
N PRO A 267 23.13 10.19 -7.52
CA PRO A 267 22.76 9.06 -6.67
C PRO A 267 22.42 9.46 -5.23
N GLU A 268 23.17 10.39 -4.63
CA GLU A 268 22.91 10.90 -3.28
C GLU A 268 21.55 11.61 -3.10
N ASP A 269 20.93 12.05 -4.20
CA ASP A 269 19.61 12.70 -4.18
C ASP A 269 18.45 11.72 -4.06
N TYR A 270 18.74 10.41 -4.02
CA TYR A 270 17.78 9.33 -3.80
C TYR A 270 17.88 8.68 -2.41
N ALA A 271 18.74 9.19 -1.53
CA ALA A 271 18.92 8.67 -0.16
C ALA A 271 17.78 9.14 0.78
N ILE A 272 16.59 8.54 0.65
CA ILE A 272 15.45 8.84 1.54
C ILE A 272 15.84 8.58 2.99
N ALA A 273 15.62 9.57 3.86
CA ALA A 273 15.89 9.48 5.29
C ALA A 273 14.65 9.71 6.16
N ARG A 274 13.64 10.39 5.60
CA ARG A 274 12.39 10.65 6.29
C ARG A 274 11.24 10.66 5.30
N ILE A 275 10.12 10.10 5.71
CA ILE A 275 8.83 10.22 5.02
C ILE A 275 7.86 11.08 5.81
N GLN A 276 6.92 11.64 5.07
CA GLN A 276 5.77 12.36 5.55
C GLN A 276 4.54 11.87 4.78
N THR A 277 3.57 11.25 5.45
CA THR A 277 2.25 11.01 4.85
C THR A 277 1.27 12.08 5.34
N GLY A 278 0.50 12.63 4.41
CA GLY A 278 -0.42 13.74 4.68
C GLY A 278 0.25 15.10 4.97
N GLY A 279 -0.58 16.14 5.04
CA GLY A 279 -0.24 17.44 5.64
C GLY A 279 0.73 18.32 4.84
N GLY A 280 1.38 19.27 5.51
CA GLY A 280 2.24 20.31 4.89
C GLY A 280 1.53 21.66 4.67
N GLY A 281 0.20 21.66 4.65
CA GLY A 281 -0.65 22.85 4.49
C GLY A 281 -1.99 22.72 5.23
N ILE A 282 -2.92 23.62 4.93
CA ILE A 282 -4.31 23.55 5.43
C ILE A 282 -5.11 22.56 4.58
N SER A 283 -5.05 21.28 4.95
CA SER A 283 -5.76 20.22 4.24
C SER A 283 -7.06 19.83 4.95
N PHE A 284 -8.06 19.38 4.18
CA PHE A 284 -9.43 19.14 4.65
C PHE A 284 -9.99 17.74 4.31
N GLU A 285 -9.12 16.77 4.21
CA GLU A 285 -9.47 15.37 4.07
C GLU A 285 -9.81 14.70 5.40
N ASN A 286 -10.58 13.61 5.32
CA ASN A 286 -10.41 12.50 6.25
C ASN A 286 -9.47 11.49 5.59
N SER A 287 -8.44 11.07 6.31
CA SER A 287 -7.40 10.18 5.79
C SER A 287 -7.19 8.99 6.73
N ILE A 288 -6.90 7.84 6.14
CA ILE A 288 -6.39 6.66 6.84
C ILE A 288 -5.07 6.29 6.17
N TYR A 289 -4.04 6.02 6.96
CA TYR A 289 -2.78 5.46 6.50
C TYR A 289 -2.49 4.16 7.25
N ASP A 290 -2.11 3.13 6.53
CA ASP A 290 -1.81 1.80 7.05
C ASP A 290 -0.58 1.19 6.33
N ASN A 291 0.04 0.16 6.91
CA ASN A 291 1.07 -0.68 6.30
C ASN A 291 2.21 0.14 5.64
N VAL A 292 2.82 1.05 6.39
CA VAL A 292 3.85 1.95 5.86
C VAL A 292 5.22 1.27 5.92
N PHE A 293 5.77 0.96 4.76
CA PHE A 293 7.02 0.21 4.61
C PHE A 293 8.05 0.98 3.80
N ILE A 294 9.30 1.03 4.25
CA ILE A 294 10.48 1.33 3.44
C ILE A 294 11.50 0.24 3.67
N GLY A 295 11.97 -0.38 2.60
CA GLY A 295 13.04 -1.36 2.68
C GLY A 295 13.82 -1.42 1.38
N VAL A 296 14.84 -2.26 1.33
CA VAL A 296 15.56 -2.53 0.08
C VAL A 296 14.73 -3.51 -0.74
N LEU A 297 14.75 -3.38 -2.07
CA LEU A 297 14.30 -4.48 -2.91
C LEU A 297 15.33 -5.57 -2.74
N GLY A 298 14.93 -6.74 -2.24
CA GLY A 298 15.86 -7.87 -2.13
C GLY A 298 16.45 -8.13 -3.51
N ASP A 299 17.77 -8.31 -3.62
CA ASP A 299 18.58 -8.33 -4.85
C ASP A 299 18.12 -9.36 -5.91
N GLY A 300 16.88 -9.28 -6.41
CA GLY A 300 16.19 -10.35 -7.14
C GLY A 300 16.30 -11.74 -6.50
N GLY A 301 16.64 -11.79 -5.20
CA GLY A 301 17.47 -12.85 -4.66
C GLY A 301 17.57 -12.88 -3.13
N ALA A 302 16.77 -12.08 -2.42
CA ALA A 302 16.23 -12.57 -1.15
C ALA A 302 15.16 -13.61 -1.50
N ALA A 303 15.60 -14.69 -2.16
CA ALA A 303 14.90 -15.96 -2.08
C ALA A 303 14.55 -16.11 -0.60
N CYS A 304 13.27 -16.35 -0.32
CA CYS A 304 12.85 -17.01 0.89
C CYS A 304 13.96 -17.99 1.28
N GLY A 305 14.66 -17.66 2.36
CA GLY A 305 15.85 -18.40 2.74
C GLY A 305 15.42 -19.75 3.28
N PRO A 306 16.34 -20.68 3.55
CA PRO A 306 15.99 -21.86 4.33
C PRO A 306 15.36 -21.51 5.70
N GLN A 307 15.50 -20.25 6.16
CA GLN A 307 14.96 -19.70 7.41
C GLN A 307 13.56 -19.08 7.30
N GLY A 308 12.87 -19.12 6.15
CA GLY A 308 11.49 -18.61 6.06
C GLY A 308 11.19 -17.76 4.82
N PRO A 309 9.98 -17.18 4.74
CA PRO A 309 9.51 -16.42 3.58
C PRO A 309 10.38 -15.19 3.25
N GLY A 310 11.13 -14.68 4.23
CA GLY A 310 11.75 -13.36 4.09
C GLY A 310 10.67 -12.31 3.89
N ALA A 311 10.65 -11.67 2.72
CA ALA A 311 9.63 -10.71 2.32
C ALA A 311 8.54 -11.30 1.40
N SER A 312 8.65 -12.57 1.04
CA SER A 312 7.64 -13.29 0.27
C SER A 312 6.44 -13.66 1.17
N ALA A 313 5.27 -13.83 0.55
CA ALA A 313 4.06 -14.26 1.27
C ALA A 313 4.27 -15.66 1.86
N PRO A 314 3.77 -15.96 3.09
CA PRO A 314 3.87 -17.30 3.64
C PRO A 314 3.26 -18.35 2.69
N GLY A 315 4.05 -19.35 2.33
CA GLY A 315 3.67 -20.38 1.35
C GLY A 315 4.07 -20.08 -0.09
N ASP A 316 4.70 -18.94 -0.39
CA ASP A 316 5.42 -18.74 -1.65
C ASP A 316 6.86 -19.25 -1.44
N PHE A 317 7.09 -20.47 -1.90
CA PHE A 317 8.31 -21.24 -1.67
C PHE A 317 9.30 -21.10 -2.82
N ASN A 318 8.83 -20.68 -4.00
CA ASN A 318 9.70 -20.37 -5.13
C ASN A 318 10.18 -18.90 -5.12
N CYS A 319 9.62 -18.10 -4.21
CA CYS A 319 9.91 -16.71 -3.94
C CYS A 319 9.64 -15.80 -5.16
N ASP A 320 8.64 -16.13 -5.97
CA ASP A 320 8.24 -15.33 -7.13
C ASP A 320 7.22 -14.22 -6.79
N GLY A 321 6.85 -14.12 -5.51
CA GLY A 321 5.91 -13.15 -4.96
C GLY A 321 4.46 -13.58 -5.05
N ILE A 322 4.16 -14.77 -5.57
CA ILE A 322 2.80 -15.27 -5.79
C ILE A 322 2.69 -16.67 -5.17
N VAL A 323 1.76 -16.86 -4.24
CA VAL A 323 1.41 -18.19 -3.74
C VAL A 323 0.45 -18.85 -4.73
N ASP A 324 0.93 -19.79 -5.54
CA ASP A 324 0.13 -20.49 -6.54
C ASP A 324 0.40 -22.00 -6.63
N VAL A 325 0.03 -22.59 -7.77
CA VAL A 325 0.19 -24.02 -8.04
C VAL A 325 1.65 -24.46 -8.12
N ALA A 326 2.58 -23.55 -8.41
CA ALA A 326 4.01 -23.81 -8.37
C ALA A 326 4.46 -24.09 -6.94
N ASP A 327 4.02 -23.31 -5.96
CA ASP A 327 4.34 -23.52 -4.54
C ASP A 327 3.69 -24.76 -3.98
N LEU A 328 2.43 -25.01 -4.37
CA LEU A 328 1.78 -26.28 -4.07
C LEU A 328 2.56 -27.46 -4.65
N GLY A 329 3.18 -27.27 -5.82
CA GLY A 329 4.07 -28.24 -6.43
C GLY A 329 5.31 -28.53 -5.57
N ILE A 330 5.88 -27.51 -4.92
CA ILE A 330 7.02 -27.64 -3.99
C ILE A 330 6.61 -28.43 -2.74
N VAL A 331 5.50 -28.06 -2.09
CA VAL A 331 4.96 -28.83 -0.95
C VAL A 331 4.68 -30.27 -1.36
N GLY A 332 4.04 -30.48 -2.51
CA GLY A 332 3.72 -31.81 -3.02
C GLY A 332 4.96 -32.66 -3.32
N ALA A 333 6.04 -32.05 -3.81
CA ALA A 333 7.30 -32.73 -4.09
C ALA A 333 8.04 -33.18 -2.82
N ASN A 334 7.85 -32.47 -1.70
CA ASN A 334 8.52 -32.73 -0.43
C ASN A 334 7.58 -33.29 0.66
N PHE A 335 6.33 -33.60 0.34
CA PHE A 335 5.34 -34.03 1.32
C PHE A 335 5.79 -35.26 2.14
N ASN A 336 5.60 -35.22 3.46
CA ASN A 336 6.12 -36.15 4.46
C ASN A 336 7.65 -36.22 4.56
N ASN A 337 8.40 -35.28 3.99
CA ASN A 337 9.82 -35.17 4.26
C ASN A 337 10.03 -34.57 5.65
N ASN A 338 10.85 -35.24 6.46
CA ASN A 338 11.10 -34.95 7.87
C ASN A 338 12.61 -34.96 8.18
N ASN A 339 13.46 -34.79 7.16
CA ASN A 339 14.91 -34.77 7.30
C ASN A 339 15.45 -33.37 7.00
N ASP A 340 15.50 -32.50 8.01
CA ASP A 340 16.07 -31.15 7.93
C ASP A 340 15.54 -30.35 6.73
N VAL A 341 14.22 -30.41 6.50
CA VAL A 341 13.56 -29.61 5.47
C VAL A 341 13.56 -28.14 5.87
N THR A 342 13.63 -27.30 4.85
CA THR A 342 13.70 -25.86 4.98
C THR A 342 12.47 -25.21 4.37
N TYR A 343 12.31 -23.91 4.58
CA TYR A 343 11.15 -23.19 4.04
C TYR A 343 10.99 -23.37 2.53
N ILE A 344 12.05 -23.18 1.72
CA ILE A 344 12.00 -23.36 0.25
C ILE A 344 11.71 -24.79 -0.22
N GLU A 345 11.75 -25.75 0.70
CA GLU A 345 11.38 -27.14 0.44
C GLU A 345 9.92 -27.41 0.82
N GLY A 346 9.16 -26.42 1.28
CA GLY A 346 7.74 -26.52 1.56
C GLY A 346 7.37 -26.54 3.04
N ASP A 347 8.33 -26.31 3.95
CA ASP A 347 8.09 -26.23 5.40
C ASP A 347 7.75 -24.77 5.79
N ALA A 348 6.49 -24.40 5.61
CA ALA A 348 6.02 -23.04 5.85
C ALA A 348 5.96 -22.67 7.34
N ASN A 349 5.75 -23.65 8.22
CA ASN A 349 5.64 -23.40 9.66
C ASN A 349 6.99 -23.55 10.40
N MET A 350 8.03 -23.98 9.69
CA MET A 350 9.41 -24.20 10.17
C MET A 350 9.51 -25.24 11.30
N ASP A 351 8.68 -26.28 11.27
CA ASP A 351 8.72 -27.38 12.25
C ASP A 351 9.64 -28.54 11.82
N ASN A 352 10.35 -28.38 10.70
CA ASN A 352 11.21 -29.36 10.03
C ASN A 352 10.44 -30.57 9.47
N VAL A 353 9.15 -30.40 9.16
CA VAL A 353 8.32 -31.40 8.47
C VAL A 353 7.48 -30.69 7.42
N VAL A 354 7.41 -31.26 6.21
CA VAL A 354 6.44 -30.80 5.19
C VAL A 354 5.19 -31.67 5.27
N ASP A 355 4.10 -31.14 5.80
CA ASP A 355 2.85 -31.87 5.98
C ASP A 355 1.57 -31.06 5.63
N VAL A 356 0.43 -31.46 6.21
CA VAL A 356 -0.87 -30.81 5.94
C VAL A 356 -0.97 -29.42 6.56
N ALA A 357 -0.17 -29.11 7.58
CA ALA A 357 -0.09 -27.78 8.17
C ALA A 357 0.47 -26.77 7.15
N ASP A 358 1.51 -27.14 6.39
CA ASP A 358 2.11 -26.29 5.36
C ASP A 358 1.18 -26.08 4.16
N LEU A 359 0.46 -27.13 3.77
CA LEU A 359 -0.65 -27.01 2.80
C LEU A 359 -1.71 -26.01 3.30
N GLY A 360 -1.96 -25.97 4.61
CA GLY A 360 -2.83 -24.99 5.24
C GLY A 360 -2.32 -23.56 5.03
N VAL A 361 -1.01 -23.32 5.15
CA VAL A 361 -0.39 -22.02 4.92
C VAL A 361 -0.51 -21.61 3.44
N VAL A 362 -0.18 -22.49 2.50
CA VAL A 362 -0.36 -22.24 1.05
C VAL A 362 -1.81 -21.92 0.72
N GLY A 363 -2.75 -22.72 1.25
CA GLY A 363 -4.18 -22.50 1.03
C GLY A 363 -4.68 -21.19 1.63
N ALA A 364 -4.17 -20.79 2.80
CA ALA A 364 -4.53 -19.54 3.46
C ALA A 364 -4.01 -18.31 2.71
N ASN A 365 -2.85 -18.43 2.06
CA ASN A 365 -2.18 -17.34 1.35
C ASN A 365 -2.32 -17.39 -0.17
N TRP A 366 -3.14 -18.31 -0.69
CA TRP A 366 -3.30 -18.57 -2.12
C TRP A 366 -3.60 -17.27 -2.89
N SER A 367 -2.62 -16.76 -3.63
CA SER A 367 -2.72 -15.46 -4.30
C SER A 367 -3.74 -15.50 -5.43
N ALA A 368 -4.00 -16.65 -6.05
CA ALA A 368 -5.12 -16.79 -7.00
C ALA A 368 -6.51 -16.78 -6.32
N ALA A 369 -6.60 -16.87 -4.98
CA ALA A 369 -7.84 -16.73 -4.21
C ALA A 369 -7.94 -15.35 -3.53
N GLN A 370 -6.80 -14.74 -3.19
CA GLN A 370 -6.72 -13.43 -2.54
C GLN A 370 -6.60 -12.26 -3.52
N SER A 371 -6.06 -12.49 -4.73
CA SER A 371 -5.99 -11.46 -5.76
C SER A 371 -7.40 -10.95 -6.01
N GLY A 372 -7.54 -9.64 -5.85
CA GLY A 372 -8.77 -8.88 -6.00
C GLY A 372 -9.48 -9.04 -7.34
N ALA A 373 -9.17 -10.02 -8.20
CA ALA A 373 -9.97 -10.33 -9.36
C ALA A 373 -11.46 -10.54 -9.02
N LEU A 374 -11.83 -11.14 -7.88
CA LEU A 374 -13.24 -11.25 -7.51
C LEU A 374 -13.78 -10.01 -6.80
N SER A 375 -13.09 -9.45 -5.80
CA SER A 375 -13.54 -8.25 -5.07
C SER A 375 -13.54 -7.01 -5.98
N HIS A 376 -12.50 -6.83 -6.80
CA HIS A 376 -12.37 -5.78 -7.81
C HIS A 376 -13.26 -6.06 -9.04
N ALA A 377 -13.49 -7.31 -9.48
CA ALA A 377 -14.55 -7.59 -10.46
C ALA A 377 -15.94 -7.34 -9.89
N LEU A 378 -16.19 -7.64 -8.61
CA LEU A 378 -17.46 -7.35 -7.94
C LEU A 378 -17.63 -5.83 -7.72
N GLN A 379 -16.57 -5.09 -7.40
CA GLN A 379 -16.58 -3.63 -7.28
C GLN A 379 -16.78 -2.96 -8.64
N SER A 380 -16.01 -3.36 -9.66
CA SER A 380 -16.13 -2.83 -11.03
C SER A 380 -17.42 -3.25 -11.74
N SER A 381 -18.00 -4.40 -11.39
CA SER A 381 -19.35 -4.77 -11.83
C SER A 381 -20.48 -4.12 -11.01
N GLY A 382 -20.14 -3.32 -9.99
CA GLY A 382 -21.11 -2.63 -9.14
C GLY A 382 -21.98 -3.58 -8.30
N LEU A 383 -21.50 -4.80 -8.05
CA LEU A 383 -22.21 -5.85 -7.33
C LEU A 383 -21.97 -5.85 -5.81
N VAL A 384 -20.89 -5.21 -5.32
CA VAL A 384 -20.61 -5.12 -3.86
C VAL A 384 -21.67 -4.31 -3.09
N GLY A 385 -22.54 -3.56 -3.77
CA GLY A 385 -23.67 -2.85 -3.16
C GLY A 385 -25.06 -3.40 -3.49
N ARG A 386 -25.17 -4.51 -4.26
CA ARG A 386 -26.46 -5.07 -4.69
C ARG A 386 -26.68 -6.46 -4.10
N VAL A 387 -26.76 -6.51 -2.77
CA VAL A 387 -27.59 -7.53 -2.14
C VAL A 387 -29.01 -7.30 -2.68
N PRO A 388 -29.68 -8.30 -3.32
CA PRO A 388 -31.06 -8.14 -3.74
C PRO A 388 -31.87 -7.76 -2.50
N GLU A 389 -32.30 -6.50 -2.43
CA GLU A 389 -33.16 -6.06 -1.36
C GLU A 389 -34.37 -6.99 -1.31
N PRO A 390 -34.92 -7.32 -0.14
CA PRO A 390 -36.09 -8.20 -0.02
C PRO A 390 -37.25 -7.85 -0.98
N ALA A 391 -37.32 -6.59 -1.43
CA ALA A 391 -38.25 -6.10 -2.44
C ALA A 391 -38.10 -6.77 -3.82
N THR A 392 -36.90 -7.18 -4.27
CA THR A 392 -36.72 -7.81 -5.58
C THR A 392 -37.31 -9.23 -5.59
N PHE A 393 -37.16 -9.97 -4.49
CA PHE A 393 -37.86 -11.25 -4.30
C PHE A 393 -39.37 -11.08 -4.20
N ALA A 394 -39.84 -10.02 -3.53
CA ALA A 394 -41.27 -9.71 -3.47
C ALA A 394 -41.84 -9.41 -4.87
N LEU A 395 -41.16 -8.59 -5.67
CA LEU A 395 -41.58 -8.28 -7.05
C LEU A 395 -41.53 -9.51 -7.97
N LEU A 396 -40.50 -10.35 -7.84
CA LEU A 396 -40.41 -11.60 -8.59
C LEU A 396 -41.55 -12.57 -8.22
N ALA A 397 -41.83 -12.73 -6.93
CA ALA A 397 -42.92 -13.57 -6.45
C ALA A 397 -44.29 -13.06 -6.93
N VAL A 398 -44.51 -11.75 -6.90
CA VAL A 398 -45.72 -11.11 -7.44
C VAL A 398 -45.82 -11.31 -8.95
N GLY A 399 -44.73 -11.11 -9.69
CA GLY A 399 -44.69 -11.33 -11.15
C GLY A 399 -44.99 -12.77 -11.54
N LEU A 400 -44.41 -13.75 -10.84
CA LEU A 400 -44.69 -15.17 -11.03
C LEU A 400 -46.13 -15.52 -10.66
N GLY A 401 -46.70 -14.88 -9.63
CA GLY A 401 -48.11 -15.00 -9.27
C GLY A 401 -49.05 -14.54 -10.38
N PHE A 402 -48.78 -13.38 -11.00
CA PHE A 402 -49.57 -12.90 -12.14
C PHE A 402 -49.43 -13.79 -13.39
N LEU A 403 -48.23 -14.30 -13.66
CA LEU A 403 -48.00 -15.22 -14.78
C LEU A 403 -48.68 -16.58 -14.58
N ALA A 404 -48.69 -17.11 -13.35
CA ALA A 404 -49.40 -18.33 -13.01
C ALA A 404 -50.93 -18.13 -13.06
N GLY A 405 -51.42 -16.96 -12.66
CA GLY A 405 -52.85 -16.60 -12.70
C GLY A 405 -53.40 -16.45 -14.12
N ARG A 406 -52.57 -16.06 -15.10
CA ARG A 406 -53.01 -15.86 -16.50
C ARG A 406 -53.26 -17.17 -17.27
N ARG A 407 -52.88 -18.34 -16.72
CA ARG A 407 -53.09 -19.66 -17.34
C ARG A 407 -54.31 -20.42 -16.82
N ARG A 408 -55.15 -19.78 -16.00
CA ARG A 408 -56.50 -20.25 -15.67
C ARG A 408 -57.51 -19.33 -16.33
#